data_AF-T1CRG3-F1
#
_entry.id   AF-T1CRG3-F1
#
_cell.length_a   1.000
_cell.length_b   1.000
_cell.length_c   1.000
_cell.angle_alpha   90.00
_cell.angle_beta   90.00
_cell.angle_gamma   90.00
#
_symmetry.space_group_name_H-M   'P 1'
#
loop_
_entity.id
_entity.type
_entity.pdbx_description
1 polymer ?
#
loop_
_entity_poly.entity_id
_entity_poly.type
_entity_poly.pdbx_seq_one_letter_code
_entity_poly.pdbx_strand_id
1 'polypeptide(L)'
;SVVIMLDLVIGWSAIQSMANWARKHDMIVHMHRAGHGTYTRQKNHGVSFRVMTKWLRLAGVDHLHAGTAVGKLEGDPLTVQGYYNCCRDSYTQQDLPRGLFFDQDWADTRKVMPVASGGIHAGQMHQLIDLFGDDVILQFGGGTIGHPAGIQAGAVANRVALECIVKARNEGKDIKRDGPAILQKAAQTCTPLQQALETWKDVSFNYASTDTSDYATTPSVA
;
A
#
# COMPACT_ATOMS: atom_id res chain seq x y z
N SER A 1 18.56 1.63 15.75
CA SER A 1 17.60 1.58 14.62
C SER A 1 17.24 3.01 14.25
N VAL A 2 16.97 3.32 12.98
CA VAL A 2 16.48 4.65 12.53
C VAL A 2 14.94 4.75 12.57
N VAL A 3 14.27 3.63 12.81
CA VAL A 3 12.81 3.48 12.81
C VAL A 3 12.38 2.56 13.96
N ILE A 4 11.25 2.86 14.57
CA ILE A 4 10.52 1.97 15.49
C ILE A 4 9.14 1.65 14.92
N MET A 5 8.53 0.58 15.39
CA MET A 5 7.16 0.23 15.02
C MET A 5 6.24 0.19 16.23
N LEU A 6 4.99 0.61 16.01
CA LEU A 6 3.91 0.57 16.98
C LEU A 6 2.74 -0.21 16.38
N ASP A 7 2.02 -0.93 17.23
CA ASP A 7 0.75 -1.54 16.86
C ASP A 7 -0.43 -0.66 17.30
N LEU A 8 -1.44 -0.52 16.46
CA LEU A 8 -2.64 0.27 16.74
C LEU A 8 -3.34 -0.12 18.06
N VAL A 9 -3.21 -1.38 18.48
CA VAL A 9 -3.84 -1.91 19.71
C VAL A 9 -3.28 -1.30 21.01
N ILE A 10 -2.13 -0.61 20.98
CA ILE A 10 -1.61 0.10 22.17
C ILE A 10 -2.49 1.29 22.57
N GLY A 11 -3.37 1.74 21.67
CA GLY A 11 -4.33 2.81 21.93
C GLY A 11 -3.79 4.22 21.69
N TRP A 12 -4.71 5.15 21.45
CA TRP A 12 -4.42 6.51 20.98
C TRP A 12 -3.47 7.30 21.90
N SER A 13 -3.65 7.21 23.22
CA SER A 13 -2.81 7.92 24.19
C SER A 13 -1.33 7.50 24.11
N ALA A 14 -1.09 6.18 23.97
CA ALA A 14 0.26 5.66 23.83
C ALA A 14 0.87 6.02 22.46
N ILE A 15 0.07 5.96 21.39
CA ILE A 15 0.51 6.36 20.04
C ILE A 15 0.99 7.81 20.03
N GLN A 16 0.19 8.74 20.57
CA GLN A 16 0.57 10.16 20.64
C GLN A 16 1.79 10.39 21.52
N SER A 17 1.91 9.67 22.64
CA SER A 17 3.09 9.74 23.51
C SER A 17 4.35 9.31 22.77
N MET A 18 4.27 8.21 22.02
CA MET A 18 5.39 7.68 21.24
C MET A 18 5.74 8.55 20.03
N ALA A 19 4.76 9.14 19.34
CA ALA A 19 5.01 10.08 18.25
C ALA A 19 5.76 11.34 18.74
N ASN A 20 5.33 11.90 19.88
CA ASN A 20 6.02 13.02 20.52
C ASN A 20 7.43 12.65 20.99
N TRP A 21 7.60 11.45 21.55
CA TRP A 21 8.92 10.94 21.92
C TRP A 21 9.82 10.80 20.68
N ALA A 22 9.32 10.20 19.61
CA ALA A 22 10.07 9.94 18.39
C ALA A 22 10.56 11.25 17.73
N ARG A 23 9.70 12.28 17.72
CA ARG A 23 10.09 13.63 17.26
C ARG A 23 11.26 14.23 18.04
N LYS A 24 11.33 13.99 19.36
CA LYS A 24 12.39 14.52 20.23
C LYS A 24 13.70 13.74 20.15
N HIS A 25 13.67 12.55 19.53
CA HIS A 25 14.81 11.62 19.48
C HIS A 25 15.18 11.22 18.05
N ASP A 26 14.73 11.99 17.06
CA ASP A 26 15.03 11.78 15.64
C ASP A 26 14.72 10.36 15.14
N MET A 27 13.56 9.83 15.56
CA MET A 27 13.10 8.48 15.20
C MET A 27 11.90 8.52 14.26
N ILE A 28 11.89 7.62 13.27
CA ILE A 28 10.73 7.36 12.41
C ILE A 28 9.75 6.41 13.12
N VAL A 29 8.44 6.69 13.04
CA VAL A 29 7.36 5.88 13.61
C VAL A 29 6.60 5.14 12.53
N HIS A 30 6.78 3.83 12.46
CA HIS A 30 6.01 2.94 11.62
C HIS A 30 4.75 2.42 12.32
N MET A 31 3.56 2.69 11.79
CA MET A 31 2.29 2.23 12.36
C MET A 31 1.80 0.96 11.66
N HIS A 32 1.76 -0.13 12.41
CA HIS A 32 1.04 -1.34 12.04
C HIS A 32 -0.39 -1.28 12.59
N ARG A 33 -1.38 -1.58 11.75
CA ARG A 33 -2.80 -1.37 12.04
C ARG A 33 -3.47 -2.56 12.73
N ALA A 34 -2.77 -3.26 13.63
CA ALA A 34 -3.29 -4.44 14.32
C ALA A 34 -4.70 -4.19 14.89
N GLY A 35 -5.62 -5.15 14.69
CA GLY A 35 -6.99 -5.06 15.19
C GLY A 35 -7.96 -4.19 14.38
N HIS A 36 -7.51 -3.38 13.41
CA HIS A 36 -8.40 -2.46 12.68
C HIS A 36 -9.60 -3.14 12.02
N GLY A 37 -9.40 -4.33 11.44
CA GLY A 37 -10.43 -5.08 10.72
C GLY A 37 -11.62 -5.51 11.57
N THR A 38 -11.52 -5.42 12.90
CA THR A 38 -12.65 -5.69 13.82
C THR A 38 -13.78 -4.67 13.69
N TYR A 39 -13.49 -3.45 13.25
CA TYR A 39 -14.49 -2.37 13.13
C TYR A 39 -14.35 -1.55 11.83
N THR A 40 -13.47 -1.92 10.89
CA THR A 40 -13.41 -1.26 9.56
C THR A 40 -13.95 -2.09 8.41
N ARG A 41 -14.18 -3.39 8.63
CA ARG A 41 -14.37 -4.33 7.52
C ARG A 41 -15.79 -4.31 6.93
N GLN A 42 -16.79 -4.09 7.78
CA GLN A 42 -18.19 -4.17 7.39
C GLN A 42 -18.70 -2.79 6.99
N LYS A 43 -19.25 -2.68 5.79
CA LYS A 43 -19.74 -1.42 5.23
C LYS A 43 -20.90 -0.82 6.03
N ASN A 44 -21.73 -1.66 6.64
CA ASN A 44 -22.95 -1.24 7.35
C ASN A 44 -22.72 -0.77 8.80
N HIS A 45 -21.56 -1.04 9.39
CA HIS A 45 -21.31 -0.70 10.79
C HIS A 45 -19.82 -0.58 11.11
N GLY A 46 -19.45 0.44 11.89
CA GLY A 46 -18.09 0.66 12.37
C GLY A 46 -17.53 2.01 11.94
N VAL A 47 -16.22 2.06 11.69
CA VAL A 47 -15.48 3.26 11.28
C VAL A 47 -14.66 2.91 10.04
N SER A 48 -14.94 3.56 8.90
CA SER A 48 -14.12 3.34 7.69
C SER A 48 -12.66 3.67 7.94
N PHE A 49 -11.75 2.89 7.37
CA PHE A 49 -10.31 3.07 7.58
C PHE A 49 -9.82 4.46 7.14
N ARG A 50 -10.50 5.14 6.20
CA ARG A 50 -10.17 6.53 5.82
C ARG A 50 -10.22 7.51 6.99
N VAL A 51 -11.09 7.28 7.97
CA VAL A 51 -11.19 8.15 9.15
C VAL A 51 -9.98 7.92 10.05
N MET A 52 -9.57 6.66 10.21
CA MET A 52 -8.37 6.32 10.97
C MET A 52 -7.08 6.80 10.31
N THR A 53 -6.97 6.83 8.97
CA THR A 53 -5.79 7.42 8.33
C THR A 53 -5.66 8.90 8.70
N LYS A 54 -6.77 9.64 8.78
CA LYS A 54 -6.76 11.02 9.27
C LYS A 54 -6.30 11.12 10.72
N TRP A 55 -6.88 10.32 11.62
CA TRP A 55 -6.53 10.34 13.03
C TRP A 55 -5.06 9.96 13.28
N LEU A 56 -4.53 8.98 12.55
CA LEU A 56 -3.13 8.56 12.69
C LEU A 56 -2.16 9.59 12.12
N ARG A 57 -2.52 10.28 11.03
CA ARG A 57 -1.75 11.43 10.52
C ARG A 57 -1.68 12.55 11.56
N LEU A 58 -2.80 12.87 12.21
CA LEU A 58 -2.85 13.86 13.29
C LEU A 58 -2.13 13.39 14.56
N ALA A 59 -2.16 12.08 14.86
CA ALA A 59 -1.43 11.50 15.98
C ALA A 59 0.10 11.54 15.77
N GLY A 60 0.56 11.74 14.52
CA GLY A 60 1.96 12.00 14.19
C GLY A 60 2.78 10.77 13.83
N VAL A 61 2.18 9.74 13.23
CA VAL A 61 2.94 8.58 12.71
C VAL A 61 3.55 8.91 11.34
N ASP A 62 4.69 8.32 11.02
CA ASP A 62 5.39 8.58 9.75
C ASP A 62 5.00 7.58 8.66
N HIS A 63 4.81 6.30 9.01
CA HIS A 63 4.30 5.28 8.09
C HIS A 63 2.98 4.70 8.57
N LEU A 64 2.12 4.29 7.63
CA LEU A 64 0.86 3.61 7.95
C LEU A 64 0.51 2.53 6.92
N HIS A 65 0.26 1.31 7.38
CA HIS A 65 -0.33 0.25 6.56
C HIS A 65 -1.68 0.70 5.99
N ALA A 66 -1.78 0.82 4.66
CA ALA A 66 -2.94 1.40 3.98
C ALA A 66 -3.63 0.42 3.01
N GLY A 67 -3.11 -0.80 2.85
CA GLY A 67 -3.70 -1.84 2.00
C GLY A 67 -2.97 -1.98 0.66
N THR A 68 -3.25 -3.09 -0.03
CA THR A 68 -2.54 -3.52 -1.25
C THR A 68 -3.44 -3.62 -2.48
N ALA A 69 -4.76 -3.72 -2.30
CA ALA A 69 -5.78 -4.00 -3.32
C ALA A 69 -5.67 -5.35 -4.06
N VAL A 70 -4.45 -5.82 -4.35
CA VAL A 70 -4.17 -7.10 -5.05
C VAL A 70 -3.60 -8.19 -4.14
N GLY A 71 -3.35 -7.87 -2.87
CA GLY A 71 -2.79 -8.79 -1.90
C GLY A 71 -3.85 -9.60 -1.15
N LYS A 72 -3.41 -10.34 -0.14
CA LYS A 72 -4.28 -11.30 0.58
C LYS A 72 -5.32 -10.69 1.52
N LEU A 73 -5.18 -9.41 1.87
CA LEU A 73 -6.09 -8.70 2.76
C LEU A 73 -7.09 -7.89 1.94
N GLU A 74 -8.25 -7.62 2.52
CA GLU A 74 -9.28 -6.81 1.87
C GLU A 74 -8.79 -5.42 1.48
N GLY A 75 -9.28 -4.95 0.33
CA GLY A 75 -9.11 -3.58 -0.14
C GLY A 75 -9.66 -3.41 -1.55
N ASP A 76 -10.81 -2.76 -1.69
CA ASP A 76 -11.27 -2.28 -3.00
C ASP A 76 -10.32 -1.21 -3.58
N PRO A 77 -9.93 -1.27 -4.87
CA PRO A 77 -8.95 -0.33 -5.43
C PRO A 77 -9.30 1.15 -5.25
N LEU A 78 -10.56 1.56 -5.46
CA LEU A 78 -10.97 2.96 -5.32
C LEU A 78 -10.95 3.39 -3.86
N THR A 79 -11.47 2.54 -2.97
CA THR A 79 -11.46 2.80 -1.52
C THR A 79 -10.02 2.90 -0.99
N VAL A 80 -9.13 2.01 -1.41
CA VAL A 80 -7.71 2.03 -1.02
C VAL A 80 -7.01 3.28 -1.54
N GLN A 81 -7.26 3.70 -2.79
CA GLN A 81 -6.70 4.96 -3.29
C GLN A 81 -7.11 6.15 -2.41
N GLY A 82 -8.38 6.21 -1.96
CA GLY A 82 -8.83 7.22 -1.00
C GLY A 82 -8.05 7.23 0.32
N TYR A 83 -7.62 6.06 0.82
CA TYR A 83 -6.75 5.97 2.00
C TYR A 83 -5.37 6.60 1.74
N TYR A 84 -4.80 6.35 0.57
CA TYR A 84 -3.51 6.89 0.16
C TYR A 84 -3.58 8.41 -0.04
N ASN A 85 -4.69 8.94 -0.56
CA ASN A 85 -4.95 10.38 -0.66
C ASN A 85 -4.94 11.05 0.72
N CYS A 86 -5.69 10.51 1.70
CA CYS A 86 -5.69 11.02 3.07
C CYS A 86 -4.29 11.04 3.70
N CYS A 87 -3.43 10.08 3.38
CA CYS A 87 -2.06 10.03 3.90
C CYS A 87 -1.14 11.09 3.27
N ARG A 88 -1.29 11.37 1.97
CA ARG A 88 -0.25 12.05 1.16
C ARG A 88 -0.61 13.44 0.65
N ASP A 89 -1.88 13.77 0.54
CA ASP A 89 -2.27 15.05 -0.04
C ASP A 89 -2.00 16.19 0.94
N SER A 90 -1.64 17.37 0.40
CA SER A 90 -1.65 18.62 1.18
C SER A 90 -3.06 19.21 1.26
N TYR A 91 -3.86 19.00 0.22
CA TYR A 91 -5.29 19.26 0.19
C TYR A 91 -5.97 18.08 -0.51
N THR A 92 -6.85 17.36 0.19
CA THR A 92 -7.63 16.26 -0.39
C THR A 92 -8.95 16.82 -0.89
N GLN A 93 -9.17 16.80 -2.21
CA GLN A 93 -10.45 17.20 -2.80
C GLN A 93 -11.53 16.13 -2.60
N GLN A 94 -12.79 16.56 -2.60
CA GLN A 94 -13.92 15.64 -2.67
C GLN A 94 -13.86 14.75 -3.92
N ASP A 95 -13.98 13.44 -3.72
CA ASP A 95 -13.98 12.40 -4.75
C ASP A 95 -14.82 11.22 -4.23
N LEU A 96 -16.10 11.23 -4.60
CA LEU A 96 -17.09 10.25 -4.10
C LEU A 96 -16.76 8.81 -4.50
N PRO A 97 -16.33 8.51 -5.74
CA PRO A 97 -15.85 7.16 -6.10
C PRO A 97 -14.77 6.62 -5.16
N ARG A 98 -13.83 7.46 -4.69
CA ARG A 98 -12.80 7.07 -3.71
C ARG A 98 -13.23 7.19 -2.23
N GLY A 99 -14.49 7.53 -1.97
CA GLY A 99 -15.02 7.70 -0.62
C GLY A 99 -14.50 8.94 0.10
N LEU A 100 -14.04 9.95 -0.64
CA LEU A 100 -13.61 11.25 -0.12
C LEU A 100 -14.80 12.21 -0.14
N PHE A 101 -15.52 12.29 0.98
CA PHE A 101 -16.79 13.02 1.08
C PHE A 101 -16.64 14.52 1.33
N PHE A 102 -15.48 14.96 1.82
CA PHE A 102 -15.23 16.34 2.20
C PHE A 102 -13.91 16.79 1.63
N ASP A 103 -13.89 18.04 1.18
CA ASP A 103 -12.65 18.76 0.99
C ASP A 103 -11.91 18.87 2.33
N GLN A 104 -10.61 18.58 2.32
CA GLN A 104 -9.76 18.58 3.50
C GLN A 104 -8.45 19.29 3.22
N ASP A 105 -8.30 20.48 3.79
CA ASP A 105 -6.99 21.10 3.96
C ASP A 105 -6.24 20.42 5.12
N TRP A 106 -4.99 20.04 4.90
CA TRP A 106 -4.11 19.47 5.92
C TRP A 106 -3.26 20.50 6.65
N ALA A 107 -3.34 21.78 6.28
CA ALA A 107 -2.69 22.91 6.96
C ALA A 107 -1.21 22.64 7.26
N ASP A 108 -0.46 22.25 6.22
CA ASP A 108 0.97 21.88 6.29
C ASP A 108 1.33 20.75 7.26
N THR A 109 0.34 19.98 7.73
CA THR A 109 0.59 18.73 8.45
C THR A 109 1.38 17.80 7.54
N ARG A 110 2.52 17.30 8.05
CA ARG A 110 3.40 16.40 7.30
C ARG A 110 2.63 15.19 6.76
N LYS A 111 3.07 14.73 5.59
CA LYS A 111 2.50 13.57 4.90
C LYS A 111 2.91 12.29 5.62
N VAL A 112 2.02 11.30 5.60
CA VAL A 112 2.28 9.93 6.07
C VAL A 112 2.62 9.07 4.86
N MET A 113 3.68 8.26 4.96
CA MET A 113 4.05 7.31 3.92
C MET A 113 3.17 6.05 4.03
N PRO A 114 2.27 5.79 3.07
CA PRO A 114 1.46 4.59 3.11
C PRO A 114 2.33 3.34 2.88
N VAL A 115 1.93 2.24 3.50
CA VAL A 115 2.61 0.93 3.40
C VAL A 115 1.66 -0.08 2.77
N ALA A 116 2.07 -0.66 1.65
CA ALA A 116 1.40 -1.77 1.01
C ALA A 116 2.07 -3.08 1.46
N SER A 117 1.35 -3.90 2.23
CA SER A 117 1.89 -5.13 2.80
C SER A 117 0.85 -6.24 2.86
N GLY A 118 1.30 -7.47 2.66
CA GLY A 118 0.51 -8.68 2.86
C GLY A 118 0.08 -9.37 1.56
N GLY A 119 0.68 -10.54 1.31
CA GLY A 119 0.30 -11.41 0.19
C GLY A 119 0.63 -10.84 -1.19
N ILE A 120 1.65 -9.99 -1.28
CA ILE A 120 2.14 -9.43 -2.55
C ILE A 120 3.47 -10.07 -2.96
N HIS A 121 3.74 -10.12 -4.26
CA HIS A 121 4.96 -10.67 -4.86
C HIS A 121 5.43 -9.87 -6.09
N ALA A 122 6.66 -10.13 -6.56
CA ALA A 122 7.30 -9.38 -7.65
C ALA A 122 6.47 -9.29 -8.95
N GLY A 123 5.65 -10.31 -9.25
CA GLY A 123 4.79 -10.33 -10.44
C GLY A 123 3.73 -9.23 -10.45
N GLN A 124 3.30 -8.77 -9.28
CA GLN A 124 2.27 -7.74 -9.12
C GLN A 124 2.85 -6.31 -9.10
N MET A 125 4.17 -6.16 -9.29
CA MET A 125 4.84 -4.85 -9.17
C MET A 125 4.22 -3.78 -10.06
N HIS A 126 3.82 -4.14 -11.28
CA HIS A 126 3.17 -3.23 -12.22
C HIS A 126 1.84 -2.68 -11.69
N GLN A 127 1.01 -3.52 -11.06
CA GLN A 127 -0.26 -3.12 -10.46
C GLN A 127 -0.03 -2.21 -9.25
N LEU A 128 0.97 -2.54 -8.40
CA LEU A 128 1.29 -1.75 -7.21
C LEU A 128 1.75 -0.33 -7.58
N ILE A 129 2.59 -0.20 -8.61
CA ILE A 129 3.08 1.11 -9.08
C ILE A 129 2.00 1.91 -9.79
N ASP A 130 1.13 1.25 -10.59
CA ASP A 130 -0.03 1.90 -11.22
C ASP A 130 -1.00 2.46 -10.17
N LEU A 131 -1.30 1.67 -9.12
CA LEU A 131 -2.26 2.06 -8.10
C LEU A 131 -1.73 3.11 -7.11
N PHE A 132 -0.46 3.03 -6.73
CA PHE A 132 0.06 3.76 -5.56
C PHE A 132 1.13 4.79 -5.89
N GLY A 133 1.81 4.70 -7.04
CA GLY A 133 2.88 5.64 -7.41
C GLY A 133 4.18 5.42 -6.61
N ASP A 134 4.88 6.52 -6.31
CA ASP A 134 6.26 6.48 -5.78
C ASP A 134 6.37 6.53 -4.25
N ASP A 135 5.61 7.44 -3.61
CA ASP A 135 5.66 7.62 -2.15
C ASP A 135 4.86 6.52 -1.44
N VAL A 136 5.40 5.30 -1.41
CA VAL A 136 4.84 4.11 -0.78
C VAL A 136 5.94 3.14 -0.36
N ILE A 137 5.75 2.44 0.76
CA ILE A 137 6.60 1.30 1.14
C ILE A 137 5.91 0.01 0.69
N LEU A 138 6.54 -0.75 -0.21
CA LEU A 138 6.07 -2.08 -0.62
C LEU A 138 6.79 -3.15 0.22
N GLN A 139 6.04 -3.93 1.01
CA GLN A 139 6.60 -4.94 1.91
C GLN A 139 6.31 -6.37 1.42
N PHE A 140 7.39 -7.08 1.07
CA PHE A 140 7.35 -8.45 0.59
C PHE A 140 7.89 -9.41 1.66
N GLY A 141 7.05 -9.84 2.60
CA GLY A 141 7.44 -10.82 3.62
C GLY A 141 7.66 -12.21 3.01
N GLY A 142 6.57 -12.93 2.77
CA GLY A 142 6.61 -14.24 2.10
C GLY A 142 7.22 -14.17 0.69
N GLY A 143 6.96 -13.09 -0.07
CA GLY A 143 7.55 -12.85 -1.39
C GLY A 143 9.05 -12.56 -1.40
N THR A 144 9.71 -12.49 -0.25
CA THR A 144 11.19 -12.43 -0.13
C THR A 144 11.73 -13.70 0.50
N ILE A 145 11.25 -14.04 1.71
CA ILE A 145 11.80 -15.14 2.50
C ILE A 145 11.44 -16.50 1.88
N GLY A 146 10.29 -16.60 1.22
CA GLY A 146 9.84 -17.82 0.54
C GLY A 146 10.46 -18.05 -0.84
N HIS A 147 11.46 -17.26 -1.25
CA HIS A 147 12.11 -17.43 -2.54
C HIS A 147 12.93 -18.74 -2.57
N PRO A 148 12.85 -19.56 -3.64
CA PRO A 148 13.47 -20.90 -3.67
C PRO A 148 15.00 -20.89 -3.57
N ALA A 149 15.65 -19.82 -4.04
CA ALA A 149 17.09 -19.63 -3.93
C ALA A 149 17.54 -18.84 -2.67
N GLY A 150 16.66 -18.70 -1.67
CA GLY A 150 16.94 -18.04 -0.39
C GLY A 150 16.65 -16.54 -0.35
N ILE A 151 16.82 -15.97 0.85
CA ILE A 151 16.36 -14.61 1.21
C ILE A 151 17.01 -13.52 0.35
N GLN A 152 18.33 -13.61 0.12
CA GLN A 152 19.05 -12.63 -0.70
C GLN A 152 18.51 -12.58 -2.13
N ALA A 153 18.24 -13.76 -2.73
CA ALA A 153 17.67 -13.84 -4.07
C ALA A 153 16.25 -13.24 -4.10
N GLY A 154 15.41 -13.50 -3.10
CA GLY A 154 14.09 -12.87 -2.99
C GLY A 154 14.16 -11.34 -2.90
N ALA A 155 15.14 -10.81 -2.17
CA ALA A 155 15.33 -9.37 -2.06
C ALA A 155 15.77 -8.75 -3.40
N VAL A 156 16.70 -9.41 -4.11
CA VAL A 156 17.13 -9.01 -5.46
C VAL A 156 15.95 -9.03 -6.44
N ALA A 157 15.14 -10.10 -6.44
CA ALA A 157 14.00 -10.24 -7.32
C ALA A 157 13.00 -9.08 -7.18
N ASN A 158 12.60 -8.77 -5.94
CA ASN A 158 11.66 -7.67 -5.67
C ASN A 158 12.26 -6.31 -6.05
N ARG A 159 13.56 -6.10 -5.80
CA ARG A 159 14.25 -4.84 -6.14
C ARG A 159 14.36 -4.63 -7.65
N VAL A 160 14.77 -5.65 -8.39
CA VAL A 160 14.88 -5.59 -9.86
C VAL A 160 13.49 -5.36 -10.48
N ALA A 161 12.46 -6.08 -10.01
CA ALA A 161 11.09 -5.86 -10.47
C ALA A 161 10.63 -4.40 -10.31
N LEU A 162 10.89 -3.81 -9.14
CA LEU A 162 10.55 -2.41 -8.85
C LEU A 162 11.27 -1.45 -9.81
N GLU A 163 12.60 -1.54 -9.88
CA GLU A 163 13.39 -0.62 -10.69
C GLU A 163 13.05 -0.72 -12.19
N CYS A 164 12.79 -1.93 -12.71
CA CYS A 164 12.38 -2.12 -14.10
C CYS A 164 11.00 -1.53 -14.41
N ILE A 165 10.02 -1.70 -13.52
CA ILE A 165 8.68 -1.12 -13.70
C ILE A 165 8.74 0.41 -13.61
N VAL A 166 9.44 0.97 -12.62
CA VAL A 166 9.60 2.43 -12.48
C VAL A 166 10.32 3.01 -13.70
N LYS A 167 11.40 2.37 -14.17
CA LYS A 167 12.09 2.78 -15.39
C LYS A 167 11.17 2.76 -16.60
N ALA A 168 10.42 1.68 -16.80
CA ALA A 168 9.48 1.55 -17.91
C ALA A 168 8.38 2.63 -17.89
N ARG A 169 7.81 2.89 -16.71
CA ARG A 169 6.83 3.97 -16.50
C ARG A 169 7.43 5.33 -16.89
N ASN A 170 8.64 5.62 -16.42
CA ASN A 170 9.32 6.89 -16.68
C ASN A 170 9.75 7.03 -18.16
N GLU A 171 9.90 5.92 -18.89
CA GLU A 171 10.07 5.89 -20.35
C GLU A 171 8.76 6.05 -21.13
N GLY A 172 7.62 6.24 -20.45
CA GLY A 172 6.31 6.43 -21.07
C GLY A 172 5.60 5.14 -21.49
N LYS A 173 6.01 3.97 -20.96
CA LYS A 173 5.30 2.71 -21.23
C LYS A 173 4.03 2.62 -20.40
N ASP A 174 3.01 2.00 -20.97
CA ASP A 174 1.77 1.65 -20.26
C ASP A 174 2.05 0.44 -19.36
N ILE A 175 2.49 0.70 -18.12
CA ILE A 175 2.83 -0.35 -17.16
C ILE A 175 1.61 -1.17 -16.72
N LYS A 176 0.39 -0.63 -16.83
CA LYS A 176 -0.83 -1.34 -16.48
C LYS A 176 -1.09 -2.49 -17.45
N ARG A 177 -0.89 -2.24 -18.75
CA ARG A 177 -1.04 -3.24 -19.80
C ARG A 177 0.22 -4.07 -20.03
N ASP A 178 1.37 -3.42 -20.13
CA ASP A 178 2.63 -4.01 -20.60
C ASP A 178 3.50 -4.54 -19.44
N GLY A 179 3.05 -4.37 -18.19
CA GLY A 179 3.75 -4.73 -16.96
C GLY A 179 4.32 -6.16 -16.93
N PRO A 180 3.52 -7.21 -17.20
CA PRO A 180 4.01 -8.58 -17.23
C PRO A 180 5.15 -8.78 -18.23
N ALA A 181 5.05 -8.20 -19.44
CA ALA A 181 6.08 -8.31 -20.46
C ALA A 181 7.39 -7.59 -20.06
N ILE A 182 7.29 -6.45 -19.37
CA ILE A 182 8.44 -5.73 -18.82
C ILE A 182 9.18 -6.60 -17.80
N LEU A 183 8.45 -7.24 -16.87
CA LEU A 183 9.02 -8.12 -15.85
C LEU A 183 9.67 -9.36 -16.48
N GLN A 184 9.01 -9.98 -17.47
CA GLN A 184 9.56 -11.13 -18.19
C GLN A 184 10.84 -10.77 -18.94
N LYS A 185 10.91 -9.58 -19.55
CA LYS A 185 12.14 -9.10 -20.19
C LYS A 185 13.28 -8.93 -19.19
N ALA A 186 13.03 -8.35 -18.02
CA ALA A 186 14.03 -8.20 -16.97
C ALA A 186 14.51 -9.56 -16.41
N ALA A 187 13.60 -10.54 -16.32
CA ALA A 187 13.90 -11.88 -15.86
C ALA A 187 14.89 -12.64 -16.76
N GLN A 188 14.98 -12.31 -18.06
CA GLN A 188 15.94 -12.92 -18.99
C GLN A 188 17.40 -12.74 -18.56
N THR A 189 17.70 -11.65 -17.83
CA THR A 189 19.05 -11.33 -17.34
C THR A 189 19.13 -11.33 -15.81
N CYS A 190 18.08 -11.74 -15.11
CA CYS A 190 18.03 -11.77 -13.65
C CYS A 190 17.39 -13.07 -13.16
N THR A 191 18.22 -14.07 -12.88
CA THR A 191 17.77 -15.40 -12.41
C THR A 191 16.90 -15.34 -11.16
N PRO A 192 17.21 -14.52 -10.12
CA PRO A 192 16.30 -14.38 -8.98
C PRO A 192 14.90 -13.89 -9.38
N LEU A 193 14.80 -12.90 -10.26
CA LEU A 193 13.50 -12.43 -10.74
C LEU A 193 12.77 -13.52 -11.53
N GLN A 194 13.46 -14.24 -12.41
CA GLN A 194 12.88 -15.36 -13.16
C GLN A 194 12.27 -16.41 -12.25
N GLN A 195 13.01 -16.84 -11.22
CA GLN A 195 12.55 -17.85 -10.26
C GLN A 195 11.37 -17.34 -9.43
N ALA A 196 11.39 -16.08 -9.00
CA ALA A 196 10.28 -15.44 -8.29
C ALA A 196 9.00 -15.41 -9.15
N LEU A 197 9.12 -15.00 -10.42
CA LEU A 197 7.98 -14.98 -11.35
C LEU A 197 7.41 -16.38 -11.57
N GLU A 198 8.25 -17.39 -11.77
CA GLU A 198 7.79 -18.77 -11.95
C GLU A 198 7.10 -19.32 -10.70
N THR A 199 7.61 -19.01 -9.52
CA THR A 199 7.09 -19.52 -8.24
C THR A 199 5.68 -18.99 -7.94
N TRP A 200 5.40 -17.72 -8.29
CA TRP A 200 4.17 -17.03 -7.89
C TRP A 200 3.29 -16.56 -9.05
N LYS A 201 3.55 -16.98 -10.29
CA LYS A 201 2.80 -16.52 -11.49
C LYS A 201 1.29 -16.72 -11.40
N ASP A 202 0.85 -17.80 -10.78
CA ASP A 202 -0.58 -18.18 -10.69
C ASP A 202 -1.22 -17.77 -9.36
N VAL A 203 -0.48 -17.09 -8.48
CA VAL A 203 -0.98 -16.65 -7.18
C VAL A 203 -1.73 -15.34 -7.35
N SER A 204 -3.04 -15.37 -7.08
CA SER A 204 -3.89 -14.18 -7.02
C SER A 204 -4.92 -14.31 -5.90
N PHE A 205 -5.35 -13.17 -5.35
CA PHE A 205 -6.33 -13.08 -4.27
C PHE A 205 -7.57 -12.32 -4.75
N ASN A 206 -8.36 -12.96 -5.60
CA ASN A 206 -9.54 -12.35 -6.22
C ASN A 206 -10.81 -12.75 -5.46
N TYR A 207 -11.20 -11.93 -4.50
CA TYR A 207 -12.41 -12.10 -3.70
C TYR A 207 -13.26 -10.84 -3.74
N ALA A 208 -14.57 -10.98 -3.56
CA ALA A 208 -15.46 -9.82 -3.45
C ALA A 208 -15.10 -8.96 -2.23
N SER A 209 -14.86 -7.67 -2.46
CA SER A 209 -14.64 -6.68 -1.40
C SER A 209 -15.90 -6.45 -0.59
N THR A 210 -15.74 -6.19 0.71
CA THR A 210 -16.86 -5.86 1.62
C THR A 210 -16.98 -4.35 1.84
N ASP A 211 -15.89 -3.60 1.78
CA ASP A 211 -15.86 -2.13 1.90
C ASP A 211 -15.72 -1.49 0.51
N THR A 212 -16.84 -1.40 -0.20
CA THR A 212 -16.92 -0.88 -1.57
C THR A 212 -17.55 0.51 -1.61
N SER A 213 -17.15 1.31 -2.60
CA SER A 213 -17.75 2.62 -2.85
C SER A 213 -19.25 2.52 -3.14
N ASP A 214 -20.02 3.51 -2.67
CA ASP A 214 -21.43 3.71 -3.03
C ASP A 214 -21.60 4.48 -4.36
N TYR A 215 -20.51 5.06 -4.88
CA TYR A 215 -20.49 5.95 -6.03
C TYR A 215 -19.57 5.45 -7.16
N ALA A 216 -19.17 4.18 -7.12
CA ALA A 216 -18.41 3.58 -8.21
C ALA A 216 -19.26 3.64 -9.48
N THR A 217 -18.72 4.23 -10.55
CA THR A 217 -19.38 4.24 -11.86
C THR A 217 -19.56 2.79 -12.31
N THR A 218 -20.80 2.34 -12.38
CA THR A 218 -21.14 1.16 -13.17
C THR A 218 -20.66 1.43 -14.60
N PRO A 219 -19.96 0.50 -15.27
CA PRO A 219 -19.69 0.68 -16.69
C PRO A 219 -21.04 0.89 -17.38
N SER A 220 -21.26 2.06 -17.99
CA SER A 220 -22.40 2.24 -18.87
C SER A 220 -22.22 1.23 -19.99
N VAL A 221 -23.10 0.23 -20.06
CA VAL A 221 -23.27 -0.57 -21.27
C VAL A 221 -23.64 0.39 -22.40
N ALA A 222 -22.69 0.62 -23.30
CA ALA A 222 -22.94 1.18 -24.63
C ALA A 222 -23.32 0.03 -25.57
#